data_AF-A0A924ZW02-F1
#
_entry.id   AF-A0A924ZW02-F1
#
_cell.length_a   1.000
_cell.length_b   1.000
_cell.length_c   1.000
_cell.angle_alpha   90.00
_cell.angle_beta   90.00
_cell.angle_gamma   90.00
#
_symmetry.space_group_name_H-M   'P 1'
#
loop_
_entity.id
_entity.type
_entity.pdbx_description
1 polymer ?
#
loop_
_entity_poly.entity_id
_entity_poly.type
_entity_poly.pdbx_seq_one_letter_code
_entity_poly.pdbx_strand_id
1 'polypeptide(L)'
;MNSGQQSGMAKIKSFKYFFLVAIVISSLSFFAEASSIAPASIDWTQTDTMHFYIIHDKKQPDLGLYYAQVAELAYYNLSSIFKTLPDKITVVISDNTDSPNGNATVFPYPLINVYPVLVGQQDSLSEAGEWGKELLTHELTHVAQLYPYSSKGYKILRTVFGSIISPNLLMPNWWKEGMAVEIETQMSNQGRTRSYLQDAQVRSYVTKNRLVDFDLSQVNESLVTWPYGNRQYFFGSMFMSQIVKEKNPGVLGDLVEEQSYLLPYVLNSPAEELLKKDYATLYAQTLRDYQDNSTQQIEALKTVPLSEVTPINPELLMSKSVQLNNSGNLLALFATTDMKTELQIYRRIPNSNQFVLVDLDHKPKGNLGFFSFHPTEGKIIFSKTHPVNLQQSFSDIYLYDIVNDKVEDLTENERARDPIFSPNGKFALFTHTADGLTELKEFEFSNKKIRSLIKTDRKNRINSYTYKNSNEVLYTTRNQAGIQQLWSFNLVLLKAAAVKSPKQIRFLKYKNEKLYFTSTENEVQNVYSAKISDNSL
;
A
#
# COMPACT_ATOMS: atom_id res chain seq x y z
N MET A 1 36.53 -45.71 -62.41
CA MET A 1 37.18 -45.66 -61.08
C MET A 1 37.38 -44.21 -60.73
N ASN A 2 36.45 -43.63 -59.95
CA ASN A 2 36.54 -42.25 -59.45
C ASN A 2 36.61 -42.32 -57.93
N SER A 3 37.76 -42.01 -57.36
CA SER A 3 37.94 -41.80 -55.92
C SER A 3 37.65 -40.33 -55.60
N GLY A 4 36.43 -40.06 -55.12
CA GLY A 4 35.99 -38.75 -54.62
C GLY A 4 36.25 -38.58 -53.13
N GLN A 5 36.57 -37.34 -52.77
CA GLN A 5 36.92 -36.81 -51.45
C GLN A 5 35.94 -37.16 -50.32
N GLN A 6 36.46 -37.49 -49.14
CA GLN A 6 35.78 -37.26 -47.85
C GLN A 6 36.76 -36.63 -46.85
N SER A 7 36.67 -35.31 -46.66
CA SER A 7 37.07 -34.64 -45.42
C SER A 7 36.37 -33.28 -45.32
N GLY A 8 35.20 -33.22 -44.68
CA GLY A 8 34.45 -31.96 -44.63
C GLY A 8 33.21 -31.90 -43.73
N MET A 9 33.06 -32.77 -42.71
CA MET A 9 31.84 -32.74 -41.88
C MET A 9 32.05 -32.75 -40.36
N ALA A 10 33.28 -32.67 -39.84
CA ALA A 10 33.52 -32.68 -38.39
C ALA A 10 33.65 -31.28 -37.74
N LYS A 11 33.89 -30.20 -38.51
CA LYS A 11 34.12 -28.85 -37.94
C LYS A 11 32.89 -27.95 -37.81
N ILE A 12 31.73 -28.34 -38.33
CA ILE A 12 30.53 -27.47 -38.37
C ILE A 12 29.59 -27.70 -37.17
N LYS A 13 29.65 -28.86 -36.50
CA LYS A 13 28.80 -29.14 -35.33
C LYS A 13 29.29 -28.43 -34.05
N SER A 14 30.59 -28.34 -33.82
CA SER A 14 31.14 -27.66 -32.63
C SER A 14 30.94 -26.14 -32.64
N PHE A 15 30.92 -25.52 -33.84
CA PHE A 15 30.71 -24.08 -33.98
C PHE A 15 29.26 -23.66 -33.67
N LYS A 16 28.26 -24.52 -33.94
CA LYS A 16 26.85 -24.25 -33.62
C LYS A 16 26.55 -24.25 -32.12
N TYR A 17 27.18 -25.14 -31.35
CA TYR A 17 27.04 -25.14 -29.89
C TYR A 17 27.75 -23.95 -29.24
N PHE A 18 28.92 -23.55 -29.76
CA PHE A 18 29.62 -22.37 -29.27
C PHE A 18 28.85 -21.07 -29.54
N PHE A 19 28.19 -20.97 -30.71
CA PHE A 19 27.35 -19.83 -31.06
C PHE A 19 26.05 -19.78 -30.25
N LEU A 20 25.44 -20.94 -29.92
CA LEU A 20 24.25 -21.00 -29.07
C LEU A 20 24.56 -20.63 -27.61
N VAL A 21 25.71 -21.07 -27.07
CA VAL A 21 26.18 -20.69 -25.73
C VAL A 21 26.58 -19.21 -25.70
N ALA A 22 27.24 -18.69 -26.74
CA ALA A 22 27.56 -17.27 -26.83
C ALA A 22 26.32 -16.38 -26.98
N ILE A 23 25.27 -16.82 -27.69
CA ILE A 23 23.98 -16.12 -27.74
C ILE A 23 23.31 -16.12 -26.36
N VAL A 24 23.27 -17.26 -25.66
CA VAL A 24 22.71 -17.35 -24.29
C VAL A 24 23.49 -16.47 -23.30
N ILE A 25 24.83 -16.42 -23.40
CA ILE A 25 25.68 -15.57 -22.55
C ILE A 25 25.55 -14.08 -22.93
N SER A 26 25.38 -13.74 -24.22
CA SER A 26 25.17 -12.35 -24.65
C SER A 26 23.77 -11.83 -24.30
N SER A 27 22.76 -12.70 -24.25
CA SER A 27 21.43 -12.39 -23.72
C SER A 27 21.38 -12.33 -22.19
N LEU A 28 22.41 -12.84 -21.51
CA LEU A 28 22.69 -12.63 -20.08
C LEU A 28 23.52 -11.35 -19.87
N SER A 29 23.37 -10.35 -20.73
CA SER A 29 23.61 -8.97 -20.35
C SER A 29 22.57 -8.62 -19.30
N PHE A 30 22.82 -9.05 -18.05
CA PHE A 30 22.21 -8.42 -16.90
C PHE A 30 22.57 -6.96 -17.03
N PHE A 31 21.59 -6.14 -17.43
CA PHE A 31 21.58 -4.77 -16.98
C PHE A 31 21.54 -4.90 -15.46
N ALA A 32 22.73 -4.85 -14.85
CA ALA A 32 22.86 -4.41 -13.49
C ALA A 32 22.41 -2.95 -13.54
N GLU A 33 21.09 -2.72 -13.57
CA GLU A 33 20.57 -1.53 -12.97
C GLU A 33 21.03 -1.63 -11.54
N ALA A 34 22.09 -0.89 -11.21
CA ALA A 34 22.41 -0.61 -9.83
C ALA A 34 21.10 -0.08 -9.24
N SER A 35 20.43 -0.88 -8.40
CA SER A 35 19.24 -0.38 -7.72
C SER A 35 19.74 0.81 -6.93
N SER A 36 19.36 2.01 -7.32
CA SER A 36 19.78 3.21 -6.63
C SER A 36 18.92 3.30 -5.37
N ILE A 37 19.28 2.50 -4.36
CA ILE A 37 18.51 2.30 -3.13
C ILE A 37 18.32 3.64 -2.42
N ALA A 38 19.34 4.51 -2.43
CA ALA A 38 19.23 5.89 -2.01
C ALA A 38 20.37 6.78 -2.57
N PRO A 39 20.33 8.11 -2.37
CA PRO A 39 21.42 9.02 -2.73
C PRO A 39 22.76 8.70 -2.08
N ALA A 40 23.86 8.98 -2.80
CA ALA A 40 25.23 8.80 -2.29
C ALA A 40 25.61 9.76 -1.14
N SER A 41 24.79 10.78 -0.88
CA SER A 41 24.99 11.76 0.19
C SER A 41 24.57 11.26 1.58
N ILE A 42 23.93 10.10 1.68
CA ILE A 42 23.54 9.51 2.98
C ILE A 42 24.77 8.94 3.68
N ASP A 43 25.00 9.36 4.94
CA ASP A 43 26.02 8.79 5.82
C ASP A 43 25.44 7.52 6.46
N TRP A 44 25.63 6.39 5.79
CA TRP A 44 25.08 5.10 6.23
C TRP A 44 25.84 4.56 7.45
N THR A 45 25.08 4.00 8.39
CA THR A 45 25.60 3.20 9.50
C THR A 45 24.85 1.87 9.57
N GLN A 46 25.41 0.91 10.30
CA GLN A 46 24.85 -0.41 10.47
C GLN A 46 24.60 -0.70 11.96
N THR A 47 23.42 -1.26 12.25
CA THR A 47 23.10 -1.87 13.55
C THR A 47 23.02 -3.39 13.36
N ASP A 48 23.86 -4.11 14.10
CA ASP A 48 23.95 -5.58 14.02
C ASP A 48 23.07 -6.23 15.07
N THR A 49 22.27 -7.21 14.66
CA THR A 49 21.50 -8.08 15.55
C THR A 49 21.92 -9.53 15.35
N MET A 50 21.18 -10.51 15.89
CA MET A 50 21.49 -11.91 15.64
C MET A 50 21.29 -12.26 14.16
N HIS A 51 20.10 -11.96 13.62
CA HIS A 51 19.69 -12.39 12.28
C HIS A 51 19.76 -11.29 11.22
N PHE A 52 20.07 -10.04 11.59
CA PHE A 52 20.03 -8.92 10.65
C PHE A 52 21.27 -8.02 10.67
N TYR A 53 21.54 -7.41 9.51
CA TYR A 53 22.28 -6.16 9.38
C TYR A 53 21.27 -5.07 9.04
N ILE A 54 21.07 -4.11 9.95
CA ILE A 54 20.15 -2.99 9.73
C ILE A 54 20.95 -1.78 9.26
N ILE A 55 20.86 -1.48 7.97
CA ILE A 55 21.52 -0.35 7.32
C ILE A 55 20.58 0.85 7.33
N HIS A 56 21.01 1.97 7.92
CA HIS A 56 20.19 3.17 8.07
C HIS A 56 21.04 4.45 8.06
N ASP A 57 20.41 5.59 7.81
CA ASP A 57 21.08 6.88 7.94
C ASP A 57 21.54 7.07 9.40
N LYS A 58 22.78 7.50 9.59
CA LYS A 58 23.36 7.85 10.90
C LYS A 58 22.59 8.97 11.60
N LYS A 59 21.85 9.80 10.86
CA LYS A 59 20.93 10.82 11.39
C LYS A 59 19.65 10.23 11.99
N GLN A 60 19.34 8.97 11.72
CA GLN A 60 18.10 8.30 12.14
C GLN A 60 18.37 7.07 13.04
N PRO A 61 19.15 7.18 14.14
CA PRO A 61 19.51 6.02 14.96
C PRO A 61 18.29 5.34 15.62
N ASP A 62 17.30 6.13 16.06
CA ASP A 62 16.08 5.60 16.66
C ASP A 62 15.22 4.81 15.66
N LEU A 63 15.30 5.16 14.37
CA LEU A 63 14.62 4.42 13.31
C LEU A 63 15.32 3.10 13.04
N GLY A 64 16.66 3.10 13.01
CA GLY A 64 17.48 1.89 12.93
C GLY A 64 17.18 0.91 14.06
N LEU A 65 17.17 1.40 15.31
CA LEU A 65 16.85 0.57 16.48
C LEU A 65 15.41 0.03 16.46
N TYR A 66 14.44 0.84 16.00
CA TYR A 66 13.06 0.39 15.84
C TYR A 66 12.97 -0.79 14.87
N TYR A 67 13.52 -0.66 13.66
CA TYR A 67 13.48 -1.74 12.68
C TYR A 67 14.32 -2.95 13.10
N ALA A 68 15.41 -2.77 13.85
CA ALA A 68 16.16 -3.89 14.44
C ALA A 68 15.28 -4.75 15.36
N GLN A 69 14.49 -4.12 16.24
CA GLN A 69 13.57 -4.82 17.15
C GLN A 69 12.44 -5.51 16.38
N VAL A 70 11.85 -4.80 15.41
CA VAL A 70 10.77 -5.35 14.58
C VAL A 70 11.26 -6.52 13.73
N ALA A 71 12.48 -6.46 13.19
CA ALA A 71 13.09 -7.52 12.39
C ALA A 71 13.28 -8.80 13.18
N GLU A 72 13.88 -8.72 14.37
CA GLU A 72 14.10 -9.87 15.23
C GLU A 72 12.78 -10.51 15.69
N LEU A 73 11.78 -9.70 16.03
CA LEU A 73 10.45 -10.21 16.36
C LEU A 73 9.78 -10.91 15.17
N ALA A 74 9.88 -10.32 13.98
CA ALA A 74 9.32 -10.92 12.76
C ALA A 74 10.03 -12.25 12.44
N TYR A 75 11.36 -12.30 12.53
CA TYR A 75 12.13 -13.53 12.30
C TYR A 75 11.75 -14.63 13.28
N TYR A 76 11.67 -14.30 14.58
CA TYR A 76 11.23 -15.25 15.59
C TYR A 76 9.85 -15.81 15.28
N ASN A 77 8.88 -14.96 14.95
CA ASN A 77 7.53 -15.39 14.60
C ASN A 77 7.50 -16.26 13.33
N LEU A 78 8.22 -15.86 12.28
CA LEU A 78 8.27 -16.61 11.02
C LEU A 78 8.96 -17.95 11.17
N SER A 79 9.95 -18.08 12.07
CA SER A 79 10.62 -19.35 12.35
C SER A 79 9.70 -20.44 12.92
N SER A 80 8.52 -20.05 13.44
CA SER A 80 7.48 -21.01 13.87
C SER A 80 6.66 -21.58 12.70
N ILE A 81 6.74 -20.97 11.51
CA ILE A 81 5.98 -21.35 10.31
C ILE A 81 6.92 -21.93 9.25
N PHE A 82 8.02 -21.23 8.95
CA PHE A 82 8.96 -21.59 7.89
C PHE A 82 10.15 -22.35 8.45
N LYS A 83 10.45 -23.52 7.85
CA LYS A 83 11.53 -24.41 8.30
C LYS A 83 12.92 -23.91 7.94
N THR A 84 13.02 -23.20 6.82
CA THR A 84 14.29 -22.78 6.23
C THR A 84 14.32 -21.26 6.07
N LEU A 85 15.14 -20.60 6.88
CA LEU A 85 15.38 -19.15 6.84
C LEU A 85 16.88 -18.87 6.70
N PRO A 86 17.28 -17.73 6.13
CA PRO A 86 18.69 -17.32 6.12
C PRO A 86 19.18 -16.93 7.52
N ASP A 87 20.39 -17.37 7.88
CA ASP A 87 21.02 -17.02 9.17
C ASP A 87 21.23 -15.51 9.33
N LYS A 88 21.43 -14.79 8.21
CA LYS A 88 21.71 -13.36 8.20
C LYS A 88 21.05 -12.67 7.00
N ILE A 89 20.31 -11.61 7.26
CA ILE A 89 19.54 -10.85 6.27
C ILE A 89 19.90 -9.37 6.36
N THR A 90 20.07 -8.71 5.21
CA THR A 90 20.30 -7.26 5.18
C THR A 90 18.98 -6.53 5.09
N VAL A 91 18.74 -5.54 5.95
CA VAL A 91 17.60 -4.62 5.85
C VAL A 91 18.14 -3.22 5.61
N VAL A 92 17.73 -2.58 4.52
CA VAL A 92 18.04 -1.17 4.25
C VAL A 92 16.80 -0.33 4.51
N ILE A 93 16.95 0.68 5.37
CA ILE A 93 15.89 1.65 5.65
C ILE A 93 16.10 2.85 4.74
N SER A 94 15.22 3.01 3.75
CA SER A 94 15.34 4.03 2.72
C SER A 94 14.30 5.12 2.90
N ASP A 95 14.66 6.20 3.60
CA ASP A 95 13.78 7.37 3.79
C ASP A 95 13.90 8.39 2.65
N ASN A 96 13.83 7.90 1.41
CA ASN A 96 14.01 8.68 0.17
C ASN A 96 12.71 8.83 -0.64
N THR A 97 11.59 8.30 -0.15
CA THR A 97 10.28 8.44 -0.80
C THR A 97 9.18 8.75 0.19
N ASP A 98 8.09 9.36 -0.28
CA ASP A 98 6.83 9.51 0.47
C ASP A 98 5.73 8.55 0.00
N SER A 99 6.08 7.55 -0.82
CA SER A 99 5.17 6.46 -1.18
C SER A 99 5.40 5.25 -0.25
N PRO A 100 4.37 4.76 0.46
CA PRO A 100 4.51 3.59 1.32
C PRO A 100 4.73 2.33 0.47
N ASN A 101 5.90 1.71 0.59
CA ASN A 101 6.24 0.46 -0.10
C ASN A 101 7.46 -0.23 0.53
N GLY A 102 7.77 -1.44 0.07
CA GLY A 102 8.98 -2.18 0.36
C GLY A 102 9.34 -3.10 -0.80
N ASN A 103 10.45 -3.81 -0.68
CA ASN A 103 10.72 -4.99 -1.51
C ASN A 103 11.72 -5.92 -0.83
N ALA A 104 11.68 -7.18 -1.24
CA ALA A 104 12.64 -8.19 -0.83
C ALA A 104 13.20 -8.95 -2.02
N THR A 105 14.46 -9.35 -1.89
CA THR A 105 15.13 -10.27 -2.81
C THR A 105 16.03 -11.23 -2.03
N VAL A 106 16.27 -12.41 -2.60
CA VAL A 106 17.29 -13.35 -2.12
C VAL A 106 18.55 -13.35 -2.99
N PHE A 107 18.55 -12.51 -4.03
CA PHE A 107 19.64 -12.37 -4.99
C PHE A 107 20.22 -10.94 -4.96
N PRO A 108 21.56 -10.77 -4.91
CA PRO A 108 22.58 -11.82 -4.78
C PRO A 108 22.67 -12.40 -3.35
N TYR A 109 22.06 -11.75 -2.37
CA TYR A 109 21.92 -12.21 -0.99
C TYR A 109 20.55 -11.76 -0.44
N PRO A 110 20.07 -12.32 0.68
CA PRO A 110 18.84 -11.87 1.34
C PRO A 110 18.91 -10.38 1.70
N LEU A 111 18.10 -9.58 1.03
CA LEU A 111 18.03 -8.14 1.16
C LEU A 111 16.57 -7.72 1.20
N ILE A 112 16.23 -6.91 2.19
CA ILE A 112 14.94 -6.24 2.31
C ILE A 112 15.20 -4.74 2.26
N ASN A 113 14.46 -4.02 1.44
CA ASN A 113 14.42 -2.57 1.43
C ASN A 113 13.06 -2.11 1.97
N VAL A 114 13.08 -1.28 3.01
CA VAL A 114 11.85 -0.73 3.63
C VAL A 114 11.80 0.78 3.47
N TYR A 115 10.63 1.30 3.05
CA TYR A 115 10.36 2.73 3.10
C TYR A 115 9.60 3.05 4.39
N PRO A 116 10.18 3.85 5.31
CA PRO A 116 9.59 4.16 6.61
C PRO A 116 8.49 5.23 6.49
N VAL A 117 7.60 5.08 5.52
CA VAL A 117 6.52 6.01 5.22
C VAL A 117 5.25 5.52 5.88
N LEU A 118 4.66 6.32 6.77
CA LEU A 118 3.39 5.98 7.40
C LEU A 118 2.23 6.16 6.42
N VAL A 119 1.41 5.12 6.29
CA VAL A 119 0.22 5.10 5.42
C VAL A 119 -0.81 6.15 5.87
N GLY A 120 -1.30 6.90 4.89
CA GLY A 120 -2.35 7.90 5.05
C GLY A 120 -3.74 7.29 4.93
N GLN A 121 -4.77 8.07 5.27
CA GLN A 121 -6.14 7.56 5.35
C GLN A 121 -6.79 7.23 4.00
N GLN A 122 -6.29 7.82 2.90
CA GLN A 122 -6.76 7.57 1.53
C GLN A 122 -6.07 6.35 0.90
N ASP A 123 -5.06 5.77 1.54
CA ASP A 123 -4.33 4.62 1.02
C ASP A 123 -5.16 3.34 1.18
N SER A 124 -4.99 2.39 0.26
CA SER A 124 -5.59 1.04 0.39
C SER A 124 -5.11 0.32 1.66
N LEU A 125 -3.93 0.66 2.16
CA LEU A 125 -3.29 0.11 3.35
C LEU A 125 -3.63 0.89 4.63
N SER A 126 -4.56 1.84 4.57
CA SER A 126 -4.90 2.78 5.64
C SER A 126 -5.37 2.15 6.97
N GLU A 127 -5.80 0.88 6.95
CA GLU A 127 -6.23 0.14 8.15
C GLU A 127 -5.09 -0.58 8.89
N ALA A 128 -3.88 -0.57 8.33
CA ALA A 128 -2.68 -1.10 8.98
C ALA A 128 -2.52 -0.53 10.40
N GLY A 129 -2.19 -1.37 11.38
CA GLY A 129 -1.89 -0.96 12.74
C GLY A 129 -0.48 -0.42 12.81
N GLU A 130 0.46 -1.31 13.11
CA GLU A 130 1.88 -1.01 13.13
C GLU A 130 2.50 -1.25 11.75
N TRP A 131 2.44 -0.24 10.90
CA TRP A 131 2.86 -0.35 9.49
C TRP A 131 4.30 -0.87 9.32
N GLY A 132 5.26 -0.38 10.10
CA GLY A 132 6.65 -0.85 10.01
C GLY A 132 6.79 -2.36 10.28
N LYS A 133 6.00 -2.89 11.22
CA LYS A 133 5.95 -4.33 11.53
C LYS A 133 5.22 -5.12 10.45
N GLU A 134 4.07 -4.65 10.00
CA GLU A 134 3.29 -5.30 8.95
C GLU A 134 4.09 -5.39 7.66
N LEU A 135 4.68 -4.27 7.20
CA LEU A 135 5.54 -4.22 6.02
C LEU A 135 6.75 -5.14 6.16
N LEU A 136 7.51 -5.06 7.26
CA LEU A 136 8.72 -5.88 7.38
C LEU A 136 8.39 -7.37 7.45
N THR A 137 7.29 -7.73 8.11
CA THR A 137 6.82 -9.13 8.15
C THR A 137 6.42 -9.62 6.76
N HIS A 138 5.77 -8.76 5.96
CA HIS A 138 5.41 -9.04 4.57
C HIS A 138 6.67 -9.31 3.73
N GLU A 139 7.64 -8.39 3.75
CA GLU A 139 8.89 -8.54 2.99
C GLU A 139 9.75 -9.72 3.46
N LEU A 140 9.81 -9.97 4.78
CA LEU A 140 10.52 -11.12 5.31
C LEU A 140 9.85 -12.46 4.92
N THR A 141 8.52 -12.46 4.74
CA THR A 141 7.80 -13.63 4.21
C THR A 141 8.25 -13.95 2.78
N HIS A 142 8.50 -12.94 1.94
CA HIS A 142 9.09 -13.20 0.62
C HIS A 142 10.49 -13.81 0.71
N VAL A 143 11.34 -13.34 1.63
CA VAL A 143 12.63 -13.99 1.87
C VAL A 143 12.43 -15.45 2.28
N ALA A 144 11.51 -15.74 3.21
CA ALA A 144 11.20 -17.08 3.67
C ALA A 144 10.65 -18.00 2.56
N GLN A 145 9.87 -17.44 1.63
CA GLN A 145 9.35 -18.14 0.46
C GLN A 145 10.43 -18.50 -0.56
N LEU A 146 11.34 -17.56 -0.81
CA LEU A 146 12.29 -17.62 -1.92
C LEU A 146 13.63 -18.25 -1.53
N TYR A 147 13.99 -18.22 -0.24
CA TYR A 147 15.27 -18.70 0.24
C TYR A 147 15.46 -20.23 0.16
N PRO A 148 14.48 -21.11 0.44
CA PRO A 148 14.70 -22.55 0.50
C PRO A 148 15.17 -23.18 -0.83
N TYR A 149 16.07 -24.16 -0.76
CA TYR A 149 16.63 -24.92 -1.91
C TYR A 149 16.89 -26.39 -1.54
N SER A 150 15.85 -27.09 -1.09
CA SER A 150 16.06 -28.28 -0.25
C SER A 150 16.48 -29.56 -1.00
N SER A 151 16.26 -29.66 -2.31
CA SER A 151 16.69 -30.84 -3.09
C SER A 151 18.22 -30.94 -3.24
N LYS A 152 18.73 -32.19 -3.36
CA LYS A 152 20.16 -32.43 -3.66
C LYS A 152 20.59 -31.77 -4.98
N GLY A 153 19.70 -31.75 -5.98
CA GLY A 153 19.96 -31.11 -7.27
C GLY A 153 20.14 -29.59 -7.13
N TYR A 154 19.27 -28.92 -6.38
CA TYR A 154 19.38 -27.48 -6.16
C TYR A 154 20.62 -27.10 -5.34
N LYS A 155 21.02 -27.91 -4.36
CA LYS A 155 22.28 -27.70 -3.63
C LYS A 155 23.50 -27.70 -4.56
N ILE A 156 23.54 -28.63 -5.52
CA ILE A 156 24.61 -28.70 -6.53
C ILE A 156 24.54 -27.46 -7.44
N LEU A 157 23.36 -27.16 -8.00
CA LEU A 157 23.18 -26.00 -8.89
C LEU A 157 23.54 -24.69 -8.20
N ARG A 158 23.12 -24.49 -6.95
CA ARG A 158 23.42 -23.30 -6.16
C ARG A 158 24.91 -23.16 -5.82
N THR A 159 25.65 -24.28 -5.72
CA THR A 159 27.11 -24.26 -5.57
C THR A 159 27.80 -23.69 -6.82
N VAL A 160 27.26 -23.96 -8.01
CA VAL A 160 27.83 -23.53 -9.29
C VAL A 160 27.38 -22.12 -9.67
N PHE A 161 26.09 -21.84 -9.53
CA PHE A 161 25.47 -20.62 -10.05
C PHE A 161 25.12 -19.61 -8.94
N GLY A 162 25.30 -19.96 -7.67
CA GLY A 162 24.98 -19.09 -6.55
C GLY A 162 23.48 -18.91 -6.33
N SER A 163 23.11 -17.80 -5.68
CA SER A 163 21.77 -17.47 -5.21
C SER A 163 20.71 -17.25 -6.30
N ILE A 164 21.10 -17.20 -7.58
CA ILE A 164 20.15 -17.22 -8.70
C ILE A 164 19.33 -18.52 -8.73
N ILE A 165 19.87 -19.59 -8.14
CA ILE A 165 19.17 -20.85 -7.95
C ILE A 165 18.26 -20.73 -6.72
N SER A 166 17.04 -20.26 -6.97
CA SER A 166 15.92 -20.24 -6.05
C SER A 166 14.73 -20.93 -6.73
N PRO A 167 14.36 -22.16 -6.31
CA PRO A 167 13.28 -22.93 -6.93
C PRO A 167 11.94 -22.19 -6.94
N ASN A 168 11.68 -21.47 -5.85
CA ASN A 168 10.41 -20.78 -5.62
C ASN A 168 10.36 -19.39 -6.30
N LEU A 169 11.44 -18.94 -6.96
CA LEU A 169 11.51 -17.64 -7.63
C LEU A 169 10.41 -17.45 -8.68
N LEU A 170 10.10 -18.52 -9.41
CA LEU A 170 9.12 -18.55 -10.49
C LEU A 170 7.71 -18.93 -10.03
N MET A 171 7.46 -18.95 -8.72
CA MET A 171 6.12 -19.19 -8.19
C MET A 171 5.15 -18.05 -8.58
N PRO A 172 3.86 -18.36 -8.77
CA PRO A 172 2.83 -17.37 -9.10
C PRO A 172 2.78 -16.24 -8.09
N ASN A 173 2.44 -15.03 -8.54
CA ASN A 173 2.38 -13.87 -7.66
C ASN A 173 1.23 -13.97 -6.66
N TRP A 174 0.09 -14.57 -7.03
CA TRP A 174 -1.00 -14.82 -6.07
C TRP A 174 -0.55 -15.71 -4.91
N TRP A 175 0.43 -16.58 -5.14
CA TRP A 175 1.00 -17.45 -4.12
C TRP A 175 1.96 -16.66 -3.23
N LYS A 176 2.90 -15.92 -3.82
CA LYS A 176 3.89 -15.11 -3.09
C LYS A 176 3.24 -13.99 -2.29
N GLU A 177 2.46 -13.14 -2.96
CA GLU A 177 1.81 -11.97 -2.36
C GLU A 177 0.68 -12.38 -1.42
N GLY A 178 -0.15 -13.34 -1.83
CA GLY A 178 -1.25 -13.82 -1.02
C GLY A 178 -0.77 -14.37 0.33
N MET A 179 0.30 -15.18 0.31
CA MET A 179 0.86 -15.75 1.53
C MET A 179 1.55 -14.67 2.38
N ALA A 180 2.23 -13.70 1.76
CA ALA A 180 2.84 -12.60 2.49
C ALA A 180 1.79 -11.69 3.17
N VAL A 181 0.64 -11.43 2.52
CA VAL A 181 -0.50 -10.71 3.12
C VAL A 181 -1.13 -11.50 4.27
N GLU A 182 -1.29 -12.81 4.09
CA GLU A 182 -1.89 -13.66 5.12
C GLU A 182 -0.99 -13.75 6.36
N ILE A 183 0.31 -13.96 6.18
CA ILE A 183 1.28 -14.00 7.30
C ILE A 183 1.38 -12.64 8.01
N GLU A 184 1.42 -11.53 7.27
CA GLU A 184 1.31 -10.18 7.84
C GLU A 184 0.09 -10.06 8.77
N THR A 185 -1.05 -10.60 8.32
CA THR A 185 -2.28 -10.56 9.09
C THR A 185 -2.20 -11.45 10.32
N GLN A 186 -1.71 -12.69 10.19
CA GLN A 186 -1.55 -13.59 11.35
C GLN A 186 -0.62 -13.01 12.43
N MET A 187 0.39 -12.21 12.05
CA MET A 187 1.40 -11.67 12.96
C MET A 187 1.13 -10.25 13.46
N SER A 188 0.03 -9.63 13.06
CA SER A 188 -0.37 -8.29 13.49
C SER A 188 -1.74 -8.33 14.19
N ASN A 189 -2.08 -7.25 14.92
CA ASN A 189 -3.43 -7.07 15.49
C ASN A 189 -4.43 -6.61 14.42
N GLN A 190 -3.93 -6.10 13.29
CA GLN A 190 -4.69 -5.70 12.13
C GLN A 190 -4.36 -6.66 10.98
N GLY A 191 -4.02 -6.14 9.81
CA GLY A 191 -3.76 -6.92 8.61
C GLY A 191 -4.91 -6.86 7.60
N ARG A 192 -4.56 -6.97 6.32
CA ARG A 192 -5.49 -6.78 5.22
C ARG A 192 -6.66 -7.76 5.28
N THR A 193 -6.43 -9.03 5.61
CA THR A 193 -7.51 -10.05 5.64
C THR A 193 -8.47 -9.89 6.83
N ARG A 194 -8.21 -8.93 7.74
CA ARG A 194 -9.14 -8.46 8.81
C ARG A 194 -9.71 -7.07 8.53
N SER A 195 -9.45 -6.50 7.35
CA SER A 195 -9.86 -5.15 6.98
C SER A 195 -11.34 -5.07 6.61
N TYR A 196 -12.03 -4.10 7.20
CA TYR A 196 -13.40 -3.77 6.82
C TYR A 196 -13.50 -3.25 5.38
N LEU A 197 -12.43 -2.64 4.85
CA LEU A 197 -12.33 -2.25 3.45
C LEU A 197 -12.24 -3.47 2.53
N GLN A 198 -11.48 -4.50 2.90
CA GLN A 198 -11.41 -5.74 2.12
C GLN A 198 -12.77 -6.44 2.09
N ASP A 199 -13.47 -6.53 3.22
CA ASP A 199 -14.83 -7.06 3.28
C ASP A 199 -15.83 -6.25 2.43
N ALA A 200 -15.70 -4.92 2.42
CA ALA A 200 -16.52 -4.07 1.57
C ALA A 200 -16.26 -4.32 0.07
N GLN A 201 -15.00 -4.59 -0.31
CA GLN A 201 -14.65 -4.97 -1.68
C GLN A 201 -15.26 -6.32 -2.08
N VAL A 202 -15.23 -7.32 -1.19
CA VAL A 202 -15.89 -8.62 -1.44
C VAL A 202 -17.40 -8.41 -1.65
N ARG A 203 -18.08 -7.67 -0.76
CA ARG A 203 -19.50 -7.33 -0.93
C ARG A 203 -19.78 -6.59 -2.24
N SER A 204 -18.89 -5.70 -2.67
CA SER A 204 -19.03 -5.02 -3.96
C SER A 204 -18.97 -5.99 -5.15
N TYR A 205 -18.12 -7.02 -5.10
CA TYR A 205 -18.10 -8.06 -6.13
C TYR A 205 -19.37 -8.92 -6.11
N VAL A 206 -19.83 -9.32 -4.93
CA VAL A 206 -21.04 -10.13 -4.74
C VAL A 206 -22.29 -9.41 -5.24
N THR A 207 -22.47 -8.13 -4.89
CA THR A 207 -23.61 -7.32 -5.37
C THR A 207 -23.63 -7.13 -6.88
N LYS A 208 -22.48 -7.29 -7.55
CA LYS A 208 -22.36 -7.25 -9.01
C LYS A 208 -22.43 -8.63 -9.68
N ASN A 209 -22.51 -9.71 -8.90
CA ASN A 209 -22.41 -11.10 -9.36
C ASN A 209 -21.12 -11.38 -10.14
N ARG A 210 -19.98 -10.84 -9.66
CA ARG A 210 -18.69 -10.95 -10.34
C ARG A 210 -17.59 -11.64 -9.55
N LEU A 211 -17.84 -12.01 -8.30
CA LEU A 211 -16.76 -12.54 -7.43
C LEU A 211 -16.13 -13.82 -8.00
N VAL A 212 -16.97 -14.72 -8.54
CA VAL A 212 -16.56 -16.03 -9.06
C VAL A 212 -16.08 -15.99 -10.53
N ASP A 213 -16.01 -14.81 -11.15
CA ASP A 213 -15.58 -14.65 -12.55
C ASP A 213 -14.05 -14.74 -12.71
N PHE A 214 -13.30 -14.70 -11.61
CA PHE A 214 -11.85 -14.64 -11.61
C PHE A 214 -11.25 -15.99 -11.35
N ASP A 215 -10.48 -16.54 -12.28
CA ASP A 215 -9.67 -17.75 -12.07
C ASP A 215 -8.23 -17.43 -11.61
N LEU A 216 -7.46 -18.45 -11.21
CA LEU A 216 -6.07 -18.26 -10.74
C LEU A 216 -5.14 -17.65 -11.79
N SER A 217 -5.39 -17.88 -13.08
CA SER A 217 -4.56 -17.32 -14.14
C SER A 217 -4.76 -15.81 -14.20
N GLN A 218 -6.00 -15.35 -14.13
CA GLN A 218 -6.32 -13.93 -14.09
C GLN A 218 -5.80 -13.29 -12.80
N VAL A 219 -5.87 -13.98 -11.66
CA VAL A 219 -5.33 -13.50 -10.38
C VAL A 219 -3.82 -13.31 -10.41
N ASN A 220 -3.11 -14.13 -11.18
CA ASN A 220 -1.66 -14.01 -11.35
C ASN A 220 -1.22 -12.75 -12.13
N GLU A 221 -2.12 -12.15 -12.91
CA GLU A 221 -1.81 -11.09 -13.86
C GLU A 221 -2.11 -9.68 -13.31
N SER A 222 -1.29 -8.71 -13.72
CA SER A 222 -1.53 -7.27 -13.49
C SER A 222 -2.33 -6.65 -14.63
N LEU A 223 -3.63 -6.95 -14.67
CA LEU A 223 -4.54 -6.46 -15.71
C LEU A 223 -5.09 -5.05 -15.42
N VAL A 224 -5.45 -4.32 -16.47
CA VAL A 224 -6.11 -2.98 -16.40
C VAL A 224 -7.60 -3.04 -16.01
N THR A 225 -8.10 -4.20 -15.58
CA THR A 225 -9.45 -4.36 -15.04
C THR A 225 -9.44 -4.30 -13.53
N TRP A 226 -10.47 -3.75 -12.89
CA TRP A 226 -10.57 -3.69 -11.43
C TRP A 226 -10.50 -5.12 -10.81
N PRO A 227 -9.64 -5.37 -9.80
CA PRO A 227 -9.03 -4.41 -8.87
C PRO A 227 -7.58 -4.04 -9.25
N TYR A 228 -7.26 -4.07 -10.55
CA TYR A 228 -5.99 -3.69 -11.14
C TYR A 228 -4.81 -4.53 -10.60
N GLY A 229 -3.69 -3.90 -10.27
CA GLY A 229 -2.54 -4.56 -9.66
C GLY A 229 -2.80 -5.11 -8.25
N ASN A 230 -3.91 -4.74 -7.60
CA ASN A 230 -4.26 -5.28 -6.28
C ASN A 230 -4.77 -6.73 -6.34
N ARG A 231 -5.01 -7.29 -7.53
CA ARG A 231 -5.65 -8.60 -7.71
C ARG A 231 -4.91 -9.74 -7.00
N GLN A 232 -3.59 -9.81 -7.17
CA GLN A 232 -2.73 -10.84 -6.55
C GLN A 232 -2.76 -10.78 -5.01
N TYR A 233 -2.85 -9.58 -4.44
CA TYR A 233 -2.96 -9.37 -3.00
C TYR A 233 -4.37 -9.69 -2.49
N PHE A 234 -5.40 -9.15 -3.14
CA PHE A 234 -6.79 -9.30 -2.72
C PHE A 234 -7.25 -10.75 -2.79
N PHE A 235 -7.22 -11.36 -3.97
CA PHE A 235 -7.69 -12.74 -4.14
C PHE A 235 -6.68 -13.77 -3.59
N GLY A 236 -5.38 -13.52 -3.75
CA GLY A 236 -4.34 -14.40 -3.21
C GLY A 236 -4.40 -14.48 -1.69
N SER A 237 -4.61 -13.36 -0.99
CA SER A 237 -4.73 -13.36 0.47
C SER A 237 -5.99 -14.08 0.94
N MET A 238 -7.15 -13.83 0.33
CA MET A 238 -8.38 -14.57 0.60
C MET A 238 -8.17 -16.09 0.45
N PHE A 239 -7.43 -16.49 -0.59
CA PHE A 239 -7.12 -17.88 -0.83
C PHE A 239 -6.23 -18.49 0.27
N MET A 240 -5.17 -17.79 0.64
CA MET A 240 -4.28 -18.23 1.71
C MET A 240 -4.96 -18.24 3.07
N SER A 241 -5.82 -17.25 3.37
CA SER A 241 -6.65 -17.24 4.58
C SER A 241 -7.55 -18.47 4.68
N GLN A 242 -8.17 -18.89 3.57
CA GLN A 242 -9.01 -20.10 3.56
C GLN A 242 -8.18 -21.36 3.81
N ILE A 243 -6.99 -21.48 3.18
CA ILE A 243 -6.07 -22.60 3.43
C ILE A 243 -5.67 -22.65 4.92
N VAL A 244 -5.31 -21.50 5.51
CA VAL A 244 -4.94 -21.40 6.93
C VAL A 244 -6.12 -21.76 7.83
N LYS A 245 -7.33 -21.30 7.51
CA LYS A 245 -8.57 -21.60 8.26
C LYS A 245 -8.90 -23.09 8.25
N GLU A 246 -8.73 -23.78 7.12
CA GLU A 246 -8.98 -25.23 7.02
C GLU A 246 -7.89 -26.08 7.66
N LYS A 247 -6.70 -25.51 7.84
CA LYS A 247 -5.51 -26.16 8.41
C LYS A 247 -5.01 -25.36 9.62
N ASN A 248 -3.76 -24.93 9.55
CA ASN A 248 -3.12 -24.03 10.51
C ASN A 248 -2.02 -23.26 9.74
N PRO A 249 -1.49 -22.15 10.27
CA PRO A 249 -0.49 -21.34 9.57
C PRO A 249 0.76 -22.10 9.10
N GLY A 250 1.16 -23.16 9.81
CA GLY A 250 2.33 -23.98 9.48
C GLY A 250 2.25 -24.66 8.10
N VAL A 251 1.03 -24.93 7.60
CA VAL A 251 0.85 -25.54 6.26
C VAL A 251 1.44 -24.68 5.15
N LEU A 252 1.49 -23.35 5.33
CA LEU A 252 2.07 -22.44 4.36
C LEU A 252 3.58 -22.66 4.24
N GLY A 253 4.26 -22.85 5.38
CA GLY A 253 5.69 -23.19 5.41
C GLY A 253 5.97 -24.59 4.85
N ASP A 254 5.10 -25.56 5.10
CA ASP A 254 5.19 -26.89 4.49
C ASP A 254 5.08 -26.80 2.96
N LEU A 255 4.13 -26.03 2.41
CA LEU A 255 4.00 -25.83 0.97
C LEU A 255 5.27 -25.20 0.36
N VAL A 256 5.88 -24.22 1.04
CA VAL A 256 7.13 -23.60 0.58
C VAL A 256 8.28 -24.61 0.54
N GLU A 257 8.41 -25.41 1.60
CA GLU A 257 9.47 -26.39 1.75
C GLU A 257 9.32 -27.51 0.70
N GLU A 258 8.13 -28.08 0.56
CA GLU A 258 7.84 -29.14 -0.42
C GLU A 258 8.06 -28.64 -1.85
N GLN A 259 7.61 -27.42 -2.17
CA GLN A 259 7.86 -26.83 -3.49
C GLN A 259 9.35 -26.65 -3.78
N SER A 260 10.16 -26.37 -2.76
CA SER A 260 11.61 -26.17 -2.92
C SER A 260 12.37 -27.44 -3.32
N TYR A 261 11.74 -28.62 -3.25
CA TYR A 261 12.30 -29.86 -3.78
C TYR A 261 12.05 -30.04 -5.29
N LEU A 262 11.04 -29.36 -5.82
CA LEU A 262 10.47 -29.61 -7.14
C LEU A 262 10.98 -28.61 -8.19
N LEU A 263 10.84 -28.98 -9.46
CA LEU A 263 11.08 -28.05 -10.56
C LEU A 263 10.01 -26.95 -10.58
N PRO A 264 10.35 -25.74 -11.08
CA PRO A 264 9.35 -24.71 -11.34
C PRO A 264 8.19 -25.29 -12.17
N TYR A 265 6.99 -24.78 -11.95
CA TYR A 265 5.73 -25.16 -12.62
C TYR A 265 5.09 -26.49 -12.17
N VAL A 266 5.76 -27.32 -11.35
CA VAL A 266 5.13 -28.49 -10.70
C VAL A 266 4.42 -28.04 -9.41
N LEU A 267 3.44 -27.15 -9.57
CA LEU A 267 2.78 -26.44 -8.47
C LEU A 267 1.75 -27.28 -7.71
N ASN A 268 1.02 -28.17 -8.39
CA ASN A 268 -0.10 -28.87 -7.77
C ASN A 268 0.34 -30.01 -6.85
N SER A 269 1.54 -30.57 -7.02
CA SER A 269 1.96 -31.75 -6.25
C SER A 269 1.99 -31.48 -4.73
N PRO A 270 2.60 -30.40 -4.22
CA PRO A 270 2.51 -30.08 -2.79
C PRO A 270 1.09 -29.84 -2.30
N ALA A 271 0.24 -29.18 -3.10
CA ALA A 271 -1.15 -28.92 -2.74
C ALA A 271 -1.98 -30.22 -2.67
N GLU A 272 -1.84 -31.10 -3.66
CA GLU A 272 -2.52 -32.40 -3.68
C GLU A 272 -2.08 -33.28 -2.50
N GLU A 273 -0.80 -33.24 -2.13
CA GLU A 273 -0.29 -34.01 -0.99
C GLU A 273 -0.77 -33.45 0.35
N LEU A 274 -0.62 -32.15 0.59
CA LEU A 274 -0.86 -31.53 1.89
C LEU A 274 -2.33 -31.11 2.08
N LEU A 275 -2.97 -30.60 1.03
CA LEU A 275 -4.33 -30.06 1.03
C LEU A 275 -5.37 -31.01 0.42
N LYS A 276 -4.93 -32.11 -0.20
CA LYS A 276 -5.78 -33.16 -0.81
C LYS A 276 -6.56 -32.71 -2.05
N LYS A 277 -6.25 -31.54 -2.60
CA LYS A 277 -6.87 -30.94 -3.79
C LYS A 277 -5.84 -30.06 -4.51
N ASP A 278 -6.03 -29.88 -5.81
CA ASP A 278 -5.26 -28.91 -6.60
C ASP A 278 -5.66 -27.46 -6.24
N TYR A 279 -4.79 -26.50 -6.58
CA TYR A 279 -5.01 -25.10 -6.25
C TYR A 279 -6.25 -24.49 -6.92
N ALA A 280 -6.58 -24.87 -8.17
CA ALA A 280 -7.71 -24.30 -8.88
C ALA A 280 -9.05 -24.72 -8.25
N THR A 281 -9.15 -25.99 -7.84
CA THR A 281 -10.32 -26.51 -7.11
C THR A 281 -10.50 -25.81 -5.76
N LEU A 282 -9.41 -25.69 -4.98
CA LEU A 282 -9.46 -25.01 -3.68
C LEU A 282 -9.81 -23.52 -3.82
N TYR A 283 -9.26 -22.85 -4.82
CA TYR A 283 -9.53 -21.45 -5.07
C TYR A 283 -10.99 -21.21 -5.49
N ALA A 284 -11.53 -22.04 -6.39
CA ALA A 284 -12.94 -21.96 -6.76
C ALA A 284 -13.89 -22.21 -5.57
N GLN A 285 -13.52 -23.11 -4.66
CA GLN A 285 -14.26 -23.33 -3.40
C GLN A 285 -14.17 -22.10 -2.49
N THR A 286 -12.98 -21.52 -2.36
CA THR A 286 -12.77 -20.30 -1.57
C THR A 286 -13.68 -19.17 -2.03
N LEU A 287 -13.76 -18.90 -3.34
CA LEU A 287 -14.62 -17.82 -3.85
C LEU A 287 -16.11 -18.07 -3.56
N ARG A 288 -16.56 -19.33 -3.58
CA ARG A 288 -17.94 -19.70 -3.20
C ARG A 288 -18.19 -19.47 -1.72
N ASP A 289 -17.27 -19.87 -0.85
CA ASP A 289 -17.39 -19.65 0.60
C ASP A 289 -17.47 -18.14 0.93
N TYR A 290 -16.64 -17.32 0.28
CA TYR A 290 -16.71 -15.87 0.42
C TYR A 290 -18.00 -15.28 -0.17
N GLN A 291 -18.47 -15.81 -1.31
CA GLN A 291 -19.74 -15.39 -1.91
C GLN A 291 -20.92 -15.66 -0.96
N ASP A 292 -20.97 -16.86 -0.35
CA ASP A 292 -22.04 -17.28 0.54
C ASP A 292 -22.06 -16.44 1.82
N ASN A 293 -20.89 -16.26 2.47
CA ASN A 293 -20.75 -15.41 3.65
C ASN A 293 -21.15 -13.96 3.33
N SER A 294 -20.62 -13.40 2.24
CA SER A 294 -20.94 -12.03 1.83
C SER A 294 -22.42 -11.85 1.48
N THR A 295 -23.07 -12.88 0.93
CA THR A 295 -24.52 -12.83 0.65
C THR A 295 -25.32 -12.70 1.94
N GLN A 296 -24.98 -13.48 2.98
CA GLN A 296 -25.61 -13.37 4.29
C GLN A 296 -25.42 -11.99 4.91
N GLN A 297 -24.20 -11.44 4.83
CA GLN A 297 -23.91 -10.07 5.28
C GLN A 297 -24.76 -9.03 4.53
N ILE A 298 -24.87 -9.15 3.20
CA ILE A 298 -25.67 -8.22 2.38
C ILE A 298 -27.15 -8.28 2.77
N GLU A 299 -27.72 -9.46 3.00
CA GLU A 299 -29.10 -9.60 3.44
C GLU A 299 -29.34 -8.96 4.82
N ALA A 300 -28.40 -9.12 5.75
CA ALA A 300 -28.47 -8.42 7.04
C ALA A 300 -28.41 -6.89 6.88
N LEU A 301 -27.57 -6.38 5.98
CA LEU A 301 -27.42 -4.93 5.74
C LEU A 301 -28.64 -4.32 5.04
N LYS A 302 -29.33 -5.07 4.18
CA LYS A 302 -30.57 -4.62 3.50
C LYS A 302 -31.75 -4.40 4.44
N THR A 303 -31.64 -4.81 5.71
CA THR A 303 -32.66 -4.48 6.73
C THR A 303 -32.70 -2.98 7.07
N VAL A 304 -31.70 -2.21 6.65
CA VAL A 304 -31.64 -0.76 6.75
C VAL A 304 -31.70 -0.13 5.34
N PRO A 305 -32.44 0.97 5.13
CA PRO A 305 -32.46 1.65 3.83
C PRO A 305 -31.06 2.07 3.37
N LEU A 306 -30.70 1.68 2.15
CA LEU A 306 -29.45 2.10 1.51
C LEU A 306 -29.62 3.52 0.95
N SER A 307 -28.53 4.29 0.95
CA SER A 307 -28.50 5.60 0.29
C SER A 307 -28.58 5.42 -1.23
N GLU A 308 -29.46 6.18 -1.89
CA GLU A 308 -29.47 6.27 -3.34
C GLU A 308 -28.19 6.94 -3.83
N VAL A 309 -27.55 6.35 -4.83
CA VAL A 309 -26.32 6.87 -5.43
C VAL A 309 -26.53 7.16 -6.91
N THR A 310 -26.03 8.30 -7.37
CA THR A 310 -26.01 8.65 -8.79
C THR A 310 -24.56 8.76 -9.25
N PRO A 311 -24.15 7.99 -10.28
CA PRO A 311 -22.80 8.11 -10.82
C PRO A 311 -22.63 9.49 -11.48
N ILE A 312 -21.57 10.21 -11.11
CA ILE A 312 -21.22 11.50 -11.73
C ILE A 312 -20.59 11.27 -13.11
N ASN A 313 -19.72 10.27 -13.21
CA ASN A 313 -19.12 9.83 -14.46
C ASN A 313 -18.88 8.31 -14.39
N PRO A 314 -19.66 7.50 -15.10
CA PRO A 314 -19.55 6.05 -15.06
C PRO A 314 -18.29 5.50 -15.75
N GLU A 315 -17.60 6.31 -16.56
CA GLU A 315 -16.41 5.92 -17.33
C GLU A 315 -15.10 6.05 -16.53
N LEU A 316 -15.16 6.57 -15.29
CA LEU A 316 -13.97 6.68 -14.45
C LEU A 316 -13.50 5.30 -13.99
N LEU A 317 -12.21 5.03 -14.17
CA LEU A 317 -11.56 3.84 -13.63
C LEU A 317 -11.49 3.91 -12.10
N MET A 318 -11.09 5.08 -11.59
CA MET A 318 -10.99 5.35 -10.16
C MET A 318 -11.33 6.80 -9.88
N SER A 319 -11.84 7.07 -8.67
CA SER A 319 -11.93 8.41 -8.12
C SER A 319 -11.45 8.43 -6.67
N LYS A 320 -10.83 9.53 -6.24
CA LYS A 320 -10.46 9.75 -4.84
C LYS A 320 -10.57 11.22 -4.44
N SER A 321 -10.58 11.47 -3.14
CA SER A 321 -10.68 12.82 -2.54
C SER A 321 -11.88 13.63 -3.08
N VAL A 322 -13.08 13.06 -3.16
CA VAL A 322 -14.26 13.76 -3.68
C VAL A 322 -14.75 14.83 -2.71
N GLN A 323 -14.87 16.10 -3.16
CA GLN A 323 -15.28 17.22 -2.30
C GLN A 323 -16.17 18.22 -3.02
N LEU A 324 -17.13 18.80 -2.27
CA LEU A 324 -17.85 20.00 -2.67
C LEU A 324 -17.18 21.23 -2.05
N ASN A 325 -17.22 22.36 -2.76
CA ASN A 325 -16.88 23.66 -2.17
C ASN A 325 -17.98 24.11 -1.18
N ASN A 326 -17.73 25.19 -0.45
CA ASN A 326 -18.64 25.63 0.63
C ASN A 326 -20.06 25.95 0.16
N SER A 327 -20.19 26.62 -0.99
CA SER A 327 -21.46 26.94 -1.66
C SER A 327 -22.14 25.73 -2.32
N GLY A 328 -21.44 24.60 -2.47
CA GLY A 328 -21.99 23.38 -3.08
C GLY A 328 -22.26 23.48 -4.58
N ASN A 329 -21.71 24.49 -5.26
CA ASN A 329 -21.85 24.69 -6.70
C ASN A 329 -20.68 24.12 -7.51
N LEU A 330 -19.54 23.81 -6.86
CA LEU A 330 -18.42 23.10 -7.47
C LEU A 330 -18.19 21.78 -6.73
N LEU A 331 -17.99 20.72 -7.51
CA LEU A 331 -17.58 19.40 -7.09
C LEU A 331 -16.22 19.12 -7.71
N ALA A 332 -15.25 18.71 -6.92
CA ALA A 332 -13.96 18.26 -7.44
C ALA A 332 -13.65 16.84 -6.99
N LEU A 333 -12.87 16.14 -7.79
CA LEU A 333 -12.29 14.85 -7.44
C LEU A 333 -10.98 14.65 -8.20
N PHE A 334 -10.11 13.80 -7.67
CA PHE A 334 -9.06 13.21 -8.48
C PHE A 334 -9.65 12.04 -9.24
N ALA A 335 -9.69 12.16 -10.56
CA ALA A 335 -10.26 11.18 -11.47
C ALA A 335 -9.14 10.46 -12.21
N THR A 336 -9.28 9.15 -12.39
CA THR A 336 -8.37 8.35 -13.20
C THR A 336 -9.10 7.85 -14.44
N THR A 337 -8.60 8.24 -15.61
CA THR A 337 -9.06 7.78 -16.92
C THR A 337 -7.83 7.35 -17.71
N ASP A 338 -7.92 6.21 -18.41
CA ASP A 338 -6.79 5.67 -19.19
C ASP A 338 -5.46 5.64 -18.40
N MET A 339 -5.54 5.16 -17.15
CA MET A 339 -4.42 5.09 -16.18
C MET A 339 -3.72 6.43 -15.85
N LYS A 340 -4.32 7.56 -16.22
CA LYS A 340 -3.83 8.91 -15.89
C LYS A 340 -4.74 9.56 -14.86
N THR A 341 -4.15 10.03 -13.77
CA THR A 341 -4.87 10.74 -12.72
C THR A 341 -4.75 12.26 -12.90
N GLU A 342 -5.89 12.94 -12.79
CA GLU A 342 -5.99 14.39 -12.88
C GLU A 342 -7.07 14.95 -11.93
N LEU A 343 -6.99 16.24 -11.62
CA LEU A 343 -8.07 16.97 -10.96
C LEU A 343 -9.18 17.26 -11.96
N GLN A 344 -10.38 16.76 -11.70
CA GLN A 344 -11.58 17.12 -12.44
C GLN A 344 -12.49 17.96 -11.56
N ILE A 345 -12.98 19.07 -12.11
CA ILE A 345 -13.90 20.00 -11.45
C ILE A 345 -15.19 20.01 -12.24
N TYR A 346 -16.30 19.88 -11.55
CA TYR A 346 -17.64 19.91 -12.10
C TYR A 346 -18.45 21.05 -11.49
N ARG A 347 -19.27 21.70 -12.32
CA ARG A 347 -20.19 22.76 -11.92
C ARG A 347 -21.60 22.19 -11.80
N ARG A 348 -22.26 22.48 -10.69
CA ARG A 348 -23.66 22.10 -10.48
C ARG A 348 -24.57 22.88 -11.42
N ILE A 349 -25.51 22.19 -12.06
CA ILE A 349 -26.58 22.83 -12.82
C ILE A 349 -27.56 23.49 -11.83
N PRO A 350 -27.94 24.76 -12.02
CA PRO A 350 -28.92 25.43 -11.15
C PRO A 350 -30.22 24.63 -11.01
N ASN A 351 -30.75 24.55 -9.80
CA ASN A 351 -31.98 23.81 -9.46
C ASN A 351 -31.96 22.31 -9.83
N SER A 352 -30.77 21.71 -9.98
CA SER A 352 -30.59 20.30 -10.30
C SER A 352 -29.54 19.65 -9.40
N ASN A 353 -29.59 18.33 -9.29
CA ASN A 353 -28.54 17.51 -8.66
C ASN A 353 -27.47 17.06 -9.67
N GLN A 354 -27.54 17.54 -10.90
CA GLN A 354 -26.58 17.22 -11.95
C GLN A 354 -25.38 18.17 -11.94
N PHE A 355 -24.25 17.62 -12.37
CA PHE A 355 -22.96 18.29 -12.43
C PHE A 355 -22.41 18.16 -13.85
N VAL A 356 -21.82 19.24 -14.38
CA VAL A 356 -21.20 19.29 -15.71
C VAL A 356 -19.72 19.54 -15.54
N LEU A 357 -18.88 18.78 -16.26
CA LEU A 357 -17.43 18.96 -16.22
C LEU A 357 -17.04 20.38 -16.67
N VAL A 358 -16.14 21.00 -15.93
CA VAL A 358 -15.54 22.29 -16.29
C VAL A 358 -14.29 22.00 -17.09
N ASP A 359 -14.19 22.60 -18.28
CA ASP A 359 -13.03 22.48 -19.14
C ASP A 359 -11.91 23.41 -18.66
N LEU A 360 -10.74 22.82 -18.39
CA LEU A 360 -9.56 23.48 -17.80
C LEU A 360 -8.30 22.86 -18.41
N ASP A 361 -7.43 23.69 -18.96
CA ASP A 361 -6.26 23.27 -19.73
C ASP A 361 -5.12 22.79 -18.81
N HIS A 362 -4.89 23.51 -17.71
CA HIS A 362 -3.75 23.33 -16.81
C HIS A 362 -4.14 22.66 -15.48
N LYS A 363 -5.20 21.85 -15.48
CA LYS A 363 -5.60 21.05 -14.33
C LYS A 363 -4.42 20.21 -13.78
N PRO A 364 -4.25 20.12 -12.45
CA PRO A 364 -3.27 19.25 -11.83
C PRO A 364 -3.34 17.79 -12.31
N LYS A 365 -2.17 17.18 -12.56
CA LYS A 365 -2.01 15.80 -13.08
C LYS A 365 -0.88 15.06 -12.37
N GLY A 366 -0.94 13.73 -12.39
CA GLY A 366 0.12 12.82 -11.91
C GLY A 366 -0.20 12.18 -10.56
N ASN A 367 0.81 11.98 -9.72
CA ASN A 367 0.65 11.38 -8.40
C ASN A 367 0.07 12.38 -7.38
N LEU A 368 -1.23 12.65 -7.52
CA LEU A 368 -1.97 13.58 -6.68
C LEU A 368 -2.39 12.88 -5.38
N GLY A 369 -2.22 13.57 -4.25
CA GLY A 369 -2.59 13.07 -2.92
C GLY A 369 -4.03 13.40 -2.57
N PHE A 370 -4.21 14.33 -1.64
CA PHE A 370 -5.49 14.88 -1.18
C PHE A 370 -5.54 16.40 -1.42
N PHE A 371 -6.74 16.98 -1.46
CA PHE A 371 -6.93 18.41 -1.69
C PHE A 371 -8.01 19.02 -0.79
N SER A 372 -8.11 20.35 -0.76
CA SER A 372 -9.19 21.08 -0.11
C SER A 372 -9.51 22.36 -0.86
N PHE A 373 -10.78 22.75 -0.89
CA PHE A 373 -11.22 24.03 -1.45
C PHE A 373 -10.92 25.18 -0.50
N HIS A 374 -10.50 26.33 -1.04
CA HIS A 374 -10.47 27.58 -0.29
C HIS A 374 -11.89 27.93 0.19
N PRO A 375 -12.07 28.47 1.40
CA PRO A 375 -13.41 28.67 1.96
C PRO A 375 -14.28 29.66 1.18
N THR A 376 -13.66 30.61 0.46
CA THR A 376 -14.36 31.71 -0.22
C THR A 376 -13.87 32.00 -1.64
N GLU A 377 -12.69 31.51 -2.03
CA GLU A 377 -12.05 31.86 -3.31
C GLU A 377 -12.09 30.65 -4.23
N GLY A 378 -12.01 30.88 -5.55
CA GLY A 378 -11.92 29.81 -6.55
C GLY A 378 -10.54 29.14 -6.58
N LYS A 379 -10.09 28.62 -5.43
CA LYS A 379 -8.76 28.01 -5.26
C LYS A 379 -8.87 26.64 -4.60
N ILE A 380 -7.92 25.76 -4.91
CA ILE A 380 -7.74 24.44 -4.29
C ILE A 380 -6.30 24.31 -3.81
N ILE A 381 -6.10 23.92 -2.56
CA ILE A 381 -4.79 23.44 -2.10
C ILE A 381 -4.75 21.93 -2.28
N PHE A 382 -3.66 21.39 -2.81
CA PHE A 382 -3.50 19.96 -3.01
C PHE A 382 -2.07 19.49 -2.73
N SER A 383 -1.92 18.20 -2.45
CA SER A 383 -0.61 17.56 -2.34
C SER A 383 -0.28 16.76 -3.60
N LYS A 384 0.99 16.70 -3.97
CA LYS A 384 1.48 15.89 -5.09
C LYS A 384 2.87 15.34 -4.80
N THR A 385 3.06 14.05 -5.05
CA THR A 385 4.37 13.41 -5.02
C THR A 385 5.07 13.61 -6.35
N HIS A 386 6.32 14.07 -6.31
CA HIS A 386 7.13 14.33 -7.49
C HIS A 386 8.58 13.90 -7.28
N PRO A 387 9.32 13.57 -8.35
CA PRO A 387 10.74 13.28 -8.25
C PRO A 387 11.50 14.56 -7.89
N VAL A 388 12.33 14.47 -6.86
CA VAL A 388 13.28 15.53 -6.45
C VAL A 388 14.59 15.36 -7.20
N ASN A 389 15.02 14.09 -7.33
CA ASN A 389 16.12 13.65 -8.17
C ASN A 389 15.88 12.19 -8.58
N LEU A 390 16.86 11.54 -9.20
CA LEU A 390 16.76 10.16 -9.69
C LEU A 390 16.53 9.13 -8.56
N GLN A 391 16.84 9.47 -7.30
CA GLN A 391 16.76 8.56 -6.15
C GLN A 391 15.73 9.00 -5.09
N GLN A 392 15.12 10.18 -5.24
CA GLN A 392 14.23 10.76 -4.23
C GLN A 392 12.92 11.23 -4.82
N SER A 393 11.82 10.97 -4.10
CA SER A 393 10.48 11.45 -4.46
C SER A 393 9.70 11.89 -3.23
N PHE A 394 9.36 13.16 -3.14
CA PHE A 394 8.68 13.73 -1.98
C PHE A 394 7.32 14.30 -2.36
N SER A 395 6.42 14.34 -1.39
CA SER A 395 5.15 15.03 -1.48
C SER A 395 5.32 16.49 -1.07
N ASP A 396 4.76 17.39 -1.85
CA ASP A 396 4.67 18.81 -1.49
C ASP A 396 3.26 19.34 -1.72
N ILE A 397 2.98 20.51 -1.15
CA ILE A 397 1.69 21.19 -1.28
C ILE A 397 1.76 22.30 -2.32
N TYR A 398 0.66 22.42 -3.06
CA TYR A 398 0.50 23.29 -4.22
C TYR A 398 -0.85 24.01 -4.12
N LEU A 399 -0.93 25.21 -4.69
CA LEU A 399 -2.14 25.98 -4.82
C LEU A 399 -2.57 26.03 -6.28
N TYR A 400 -3.77 25.54 -6.59
CA TYR A 400 -4.40 25.68 -7.89
C TYR A 400 -5.44 26.79 -7.85
N ASP A 401 -5.22 27.84 -8.64
CA ASP A 401 -6.19 28.88 -8.93
C ASP A 401 -7.08 28.44 -10.09
N ILE A 402 -8.34 28.13 -9.79
CA ILE A 402 -9.33 27.65 -10.76
C ILE A 402 -9.73 28.78 -11.72
N VAL A 403 -9.70 30.04 -11.27
CA VAL A 403 -10.13 31.20 -12.05
C VAL A 403 -9.09 31.53 -13.11
N ASN A 404 -7.83 31.50 -12.72
CA ASN A 404 -6.70 31.81 -13.60
C ASN A 404 -6.08 30.57 -14.27
N ASP A 405 -6.62 29.37 -14.00
CA ASP A 405 -6.10 28.07 -14.44
C ASP A 405 -4.58 27.93 -14.25
N LYS A 406 -4.12 28.19 -13.02
CA LYS A 406 -2.69 28.26 -12.69
C LYS A 406 -2.34 27.52 -11.42
N VAL A 407 -1.23 26.80 -11.43
CA VAL A 407 -0.63 26.15 -10.26
C VAL A 407 0.52 27.00 -9.71
N GLU A 408 0.58 27.17 -8.39
CA GLU A 408 1.69 27.73 -7.63
C GLU A 408 2.23 26.68 -6.64
N ASP A 409 3.55 26.58 -6.55
CA ASP A 409 4.23 25.72 -5.58
C ASP A 409 4.30 26.45 -4.23
N LEU A 410 3.84 25.80 -3.15
CA LEU A 410 3.84 26.39 -1.81
C LEU A 410 5.02 25.90 -0.96
N THR A 411 5.46 24.67 -1.17
CA THR A 411 6.57 24.03 -0.45
C THR A 411 7.51 23.31 -1.39
N GLU A 412 8.73 23.03 -0.92
CA GLU A 412 9.76 22.30 -1.64
C GLU A 412 10.46 21.33 -0.68
N ASN A 413 10.38 20.02 -0.97
CA ASN A 413 10.92 18.94 -0.14
C ASN A 413 10.38 18.93 1.30
N GLU A 414 9.20 19.48 1.54
CA GLU A 414 8.59 19.55 2.88
C GLU A 414 7.96 18.21 3.28
N ARG A 415 7.75 17.28 2.34
CA ARG A 415 7.12 15.97 2.60
C ARG A 415 5.70 16.15 3.16
N ALA A 416 5.00 17.12 2.58
CA ALA A 416 3.70 17.63 2.99
C ALA A 416 2.55 16.93 2.24
N ARG A 417 1.59 16.39 3.01
CA ARG A 417 0.42 15.64 2.51
C ARG A 417 -0.87 16.12 3.16
N ASP A 418 -1.99 15.74 2.58
CA ASP A 418 -3.34 15.94 3.15
C ASP A 418 -3.75 17.38 3.51
N PRO A 419 -3.44 18.39 2.67
CA PRO A 419 -3.67 19.77 3.05
C PRO A 419 -5.16 20.13 3.20
N ILE A 420 -5.50 20.91 4.23
CA ILE A 420 -6.81 21.54 4.39
C ILE A 420 -6.71 23.03 4.72
N PHE A 421 -7.60 23.83 4.13
CA PHE A 421 -7.70 25.25 4.49
C PHE A 421 -8.31 25.47 5.87
N SER A 422 -7.80 26.48 6.56
CA SER A 422 -8.47 27.09 7.71
C SER A 422 -9.79 27.76 7.32
N PRO A 423 -10.74 27.92 8.26
CA PRO A 423 -12.04 28.52 7.95
C PRO A 423 -11.97 29.93 7.36
N ASN A 424 -10.89 30.68 7.67
CA ASN A 424 -10.67 32.04 7.16
C ASN A 424 -9.78 32.10 5.91
N GLY A 425 -9.26 30.95 5.44
CA GLY A 425 -8.42 30.86 4.23
C GLY A 425 -6.97 31.35 4.40
N LYS A 426 -6.59 31.88 5.56
CA LYS A 426 -5.25 32.48 5.79
C LYS A 426 -4.17 31.47 6.14
N PHE A 427 -4.58 30.28 6.57
CA PHE A 427 -3.71 29.17 6.93
C PHE A 427 -4.16 27.86 6.27
N ALA A 428 -3.25 26.89 6.18
CA ALA A 428 -3.56 25.51 5.83
C ALA A 428 -2.87 24.54 6.79
N LEU A 429 -3.58 23.49 7.23
CA LEU A 429 -2.96 22.35 7.90
C LEU A 429 -2.46 21.36 6.87
N PHE A 430 -1.39 20.64 7.20
CA PHE A 430 -0.93 19.49 6.42
C PHE A 430 -0.18 18.48 7.31
N THR A 431 -0.10 17.25 6.84
CA THR A 431 0.68 16.17 7.47
C THR A 431 2.09 16.20 6.92
N HIS A 432 3.09 16.34 7.78
CA HIS A 432 4.49 16.12 7.46
C HIS A 432 4.86 14.66 7.80
N THR A 433 5.52 13.96 6.88
CA THR A 433 6.00 12.59 7.11
C THR A 433 7.52 12.53 6.97
N ALA A 434 8.22 12.21 8.04
CA ALA A 434 9.67 12.02 8.03
C ALA A 434 10.09 11.11 9.19
N ASP A 435 11.24 10.41 9.06
CA ASP A 435 11.82 9.57 10.10
C ASP A 435 10.87 8.47 10.64
N GLY A 436 9.89 8.02 9.85
CA GLY A 436 8.84 7.09 10.32
C GLY A 436 7.87 7.69 11.32
N LEU A 437 7.67 9.01 11.30
CA LEU A 437 6.77 9.76 12.17
C LEU A 437 5.81 10.63 11.34
N THR A 438 4.70 11.03 11.98
CA THR A 438 3.80 12.04 11.44
C THR A 438 3.78 13.27 12.32
N GLU A 439 3.69 14.43 11.70
CA GLU A 439 3.51 15.70 12.39
C GLU A 439 2.40 16.52 11.70
N LEU A 440 1.52 17.11 12.49
CA LEU A 440 0.58 18.11 11.99
C LEU A 440 1.26 19.47 12.03
N LYS A 441 1.41 20.09 10.86
CA LYS A 441 1.96 21.43 10.70
C LYS A 441 0.92 22.38 10.13
N GLU A 442 1.15 23.67 10.31
CA GLU A 442 0.33 24.75 9.74
C GLU A 442 1.20 25.67 8.88
N PHE A 443 0.73 25.93 7.66
CA PHE A 443 1.30 26.87 6.71
C PHE A 443 0.52 28.20 6.73
N GLU A 444 1.22 29.32 6.84
CA GLU A 444 0.66 30.67 6.74
C GLU A 444 0.88 31.27 5.35
N PHE A 445 -0.21 31.60 4.64
CA PHE A 445 -0.11 32.10 3.26
C PHE A 445 0.50 33.50 3.13
N SER A 446 0.40 34.34 4.17
CA SER A 446 0.83 35.75 4.13
C SER A 446 2.35 35.91 4.00
N ASN A 447 3.10 34.99 4.61
CA ASN A 447 4.55 35.07 4.79
C ASN A 447 5.26 33.74 4.47
N LYS A 448 4.52 32.73 4.01
CA LYS A 448 4.99 31.38 3.68
C LYS A 448 5.71 30.68 4.84
N LYS A 449 5.37 30.99 6.09
CA LYS A 449 5.95 30.32 7.27
C LYS A 449 5.19 29.05 7.62
N ILE A 450 5.94 28.07 8.11
CA ILE A 450 5.42 26.80 8.62
C ILE A 450 5.68 26.74 10.12
N ARG A 451 4.68 26.33 10.90
CA ARG A 451 4.85 26.00 12.33
C ARG A 451 4.38 24.57 12.62
N SER A 452 5.09 23.91 13.52
CA SER A 452 4.68 22.62 14.09
C SER A 452 3.57 22.81 15.13
N LEU A 453 2.58 21.91 15.10
CA LEU A 453 1.49 21.88 16.09
C LEU A 453 1.51 20.61 16.92
N ILE A 454 1.56 19.44 16.28
CA ILE A 454 1.41 18.13 16.93
C ILE A 454 2.41 17.16 16.33
N LYS A 455 3.36 16.68 17.14
CA LYS A 455 4.31 15.64 16.74
C LYS A 455 3.92 14.31 17.39
N THR A 456 3.81 13.25 16.60
CA THR A 456 3.54 11.91 17.15
C THR A 456 4.80 11.23 17.65
N ASP A 457 4.60 10.23 18.51
CA ASP A 457 5.62 9.23 18.81
C ASP A 457 5.57 8.09 17.76
N ARG A 458 6.45 7.09 17.88
CA ARG A 458 6.40 5.88 17.01
C ARG A 458 5.23 4.96 17.30
N LYS A 459 4.50 5.19 18.39
CA LYS A 459 3.35 4.37 18.79
C LYS A 459 2.06 4.82 18.13
N ASN A 460 2.02 6.06 17.64
CA ASN A 460 0.83 6.69 17.09
C ASN A 460 1.15 7.38 15.76
N ARG A 461 0.18 7.40 14.86
CA ARG A 461 0.22 8.23 13.65
C ARG A 461 -1.04 9.07 13.50
N ILE A 462 -0.90 10.28 12.96
CA ILE A 462 -2.03 11.12 12.58
C ILE A 462 -2.68 10.51 11.34
N ASN A 463 -4.01 10.37 11.37
CA ASN A 463 -4.75 9.73 10.28
C ASN A 463 -5.74 10.70 9.60
N SER A 464 -6.39 11.57 10.34
CA SER A 464 -7.41 12.50 9.80
C SER A 464 -7.46 13.77 10.63
N TYR A 465 -7.84 14.89 10.03
CA TYR A 465 -8.08 16.14 10.77
C TYR A 465 -9.01 17.08 10.03
N THR A 466 -9.62 17.97 10.79
CA THR A 466 -10.49 19.03 10.28
C THR A 466 -10.50 20.20 11.25
N TYR A 467 -10.67 21.43 10.76
CA TYR A 467 -10.91 22.58 11.63
C TYR A 467 -12.32 22.52 12.19
N LYS A 468 -12.46 22.66 13.51
CA LYS A 468 -13.75 22.92 14.15
C LYS A 468 -14.09 24.41 14.11
N ASN A 469 -13.09 25.27 14.30
CA ASN A 469 -13.16 26.72 14.16
C ASN A 469 -11.73 27.29 14.01
N SER A 470 -11.57 28.61 13.93
CA SER A 470 -10.27 29.26 13.75
C SER A 470 -9.24 28.99 14.86
N ASN A 471 -9.68 28.50 16.02
CA ASN A 471 -8.82 28.27 17.19
C ASN A 471 -8.75 26.79 17.60
N GLU A 472 -9.46 25.89 16.91
CA GLU A 472 -9.64 24.51 17.34
C GLU A 472 -9.63 23.54 16.15
N VAL A 473 -8.82 22.50 16.27
CA VAL A 473 -8.65 21.43 15.29
C VAL A 473 -9.10 20.11 15.91
N LEU A 474 -9.85 19.32 15.16
CA LEU A 474 -10.15 17.93 15.51
C LEU A 474 -9.22 17.04 14.70
N TYR A 475 -8.60 16.06 15.34
CA TYR A 475 -7.73 15.11 14.65
C TYR A 475 -7.85 13.71 15.23
N THR A 476 -7.57 12.70 14.42
CA THR A 476 -7.49 11.31 14.86
C THR A 476 -6.06 10.81 14.86
N THR A 477 -5.72 10.05 15.89
CA THR A 477 -4.50 9.23 15.92
C THR A 477 -4.87 7.76 15.79
N ARG A 478 -4.03 6.98 15.12
CA ARG A 478 -4.08 5.51 15.12
C ARG A 478 -2.86 4.97 15.85
N ASN A 479 -3.06 4.10 16.85
CA ASN A 479 -1.96 3.48 17.57
C ASN A 479 -1.45 2.18 16.87
N GLN A 480 -0.37 1.58 17.37
CA GLN A 480 0.19 0.32 16.86
C GLN A 480 -0.81 -0.87 16.88
N ALA A 481 -1.81 -0.86 17.77
CA ALA A 481 -2.87 -1.86 17.77
C ALA A 481 -3.96 -1.59 16.71
N GLY A 482 -3.84 -0.50 15.94
CA GLY A 482 -4.83 -0.07 14.96
C GLY A 482 -6.07 0.59 15.56
N ILE A 483 -6.05 0.95 16.85
CA ILE A 483 -7.16 1.64 17.50
C ILE A 483 -7.06 3.13 17.18
N GLN A 484 -8.19 3.73 16.79
CA GLN A 484 -8.29 5.16 16.55
C GLN A 484 -8.87 5.92 17.73
N GLN A 485 -8.30 7.10 17.99
CA GLN A 485 -8.73 8.03 19.03
C GLN A 485 -8.97 9.40 18.41
N LEU A 486 -10.10 10.03 18.74
CA LEU A 486 -10.39 11.43 18.39
C LEU A 486 -9.84 12.37 19.47
N TRP A 487 -9.28 13.49 19.01
CA TRP A 487 -8.73 14.54 19.84
C TRP A 487 -9.25 15.91 19.38
N SER A 488 -9.39 16.83 20.33
CA SER A 488 -9.50 18.27 20.07
C SER A 488 -8.19 18.95 20.45
N PHE A 489 -7.68 19.82 19.59
CA PHE A 489 -6.47 20.61 19.79
C PHE A 489 -6.77 22.09 19.74
N ASN A 490 -6.42 22.82 20.80
CA ASN A 490 -6.54 24.26 20.86
C ASN A 490 -5.28 24.93 20.28
N LEU A 491 -5.43 25.69 19.19
CA LEU A 491 -4.34 26.33 18.45
C LEU A 491 -3.69 27.52 19.19
N VAL A 492 -4.35 28.05 20.23
CA VAL A 492 -3.85 29.18 21.04
C VAL A 492 -3.09 28.65 22.26
N LEU A 493 -3.71 27.72 22.99
CA LEU A 493 -3.12 27.12 24.19
C LEU A 493 -2.12 26.01 23.90
N LEU A 494 -2.10 25.51 22.65
CA LEU A 494 -1.30 24.37 22.20
C LEU A 494 -1.52 23.13 23.09
N LYS A 495 -2.80 22.83 23.39
CA LYS A 495 -3.21 21.72 24.24
C LYS A 495 -4.20 20.82 23.52
N ALA A 496 -3.96 19.51 23.63
CA ALA A 496 -4.87 18.47 23.16
C ALA A 496 -5.75 17.95 24.31
N ALA A 497 -6.99 17.58 24.00
CA ALA A 497 -7.90 16.86 24.88
C ALA A 497 -8.53 15.69 24.12
N ALA A 498 -8.63 14.53 24.76
CA ALA A 498 -9.28 13.37 24.16
C ALA A 498 -10.80 13.61 24.05
N VAL A 499 -11.38 13.19 22.93
CA VAL A 499 -12.83 13.23 22.68
C VAL A 499 -13.33 11.81 22.53
N LYS A 500 -14.35 11.44 23.30
CA LYS A 500 -14.98 10.12 23.19
C LYS A 500 -15.67 9.99 21.83
N SER A 501 -15.35 8.94 21.09
CA SER A 501 -15.84 8.71 19.73
C SER A 501 -16.19 7.24 19.49
N PRO A 502 -17.01 6.94 18.48
CA PRO A 502 -17.21 5.58 17.98
C PRO A 502 -15.90 4.92 17.51
N LYS A 503 -15.91 3.60 17.42
CA LYS A 503 -14.79 2.78 16.93
C LYS A 503 -14.38 3.18 15.52
N GLN A 504 -13.07 3.16 15.28
CA GLN A 504 -12.49 3.39 13.95
C GLN A 504 -13.00 4.66 13.25
N ILE A 505 -13.13 5.76 14.01
CA ILE A 505 -13.52 7.06 13.45
C ILE A 505 -12.52 7.57 12.41
N ARG A 506 -12.98 7.90 11.20
CA ARG A 506 -12.17 8.28 10.03
C ARG A 506 -12.82 9.38 9.20
N PHE A 507 -12.07 9.95 8.25
CA PHE A 507 -12.52 10.93 7.25
C PHE A 507 -13.31 12.10 7.86
N LEU A 508 -12.70 12.77 8.84
CA LEU A 508 -13.34 13.86 9.57
C LEU A 508 -13.68 15.04 8.64
N LYS A 509 -14.91 15.53 8.71
CA LYS A 509 -15.33 16.82 8.16
C LYS A 509 -16.26 17.56 9.09
N TYR A 510 -15.89 18.75 9.52
CA TYR A 510 -16.75 19.59 10.34
C TYR A 510 -17.49 20.63 9.50
N LYS A 511 -18.83 20.65 9.59
CA LYS A 511 -19.68 21.61 8.87
C LYS A 511 -21.01 21.78 9.60
N ASN A 512 -21.54 23.01 9.64
CA ASN A 512 -22.85 23.32 10.23
C ASN A 512 -23.03 22.76 11.65
N GLU A 513 -22.03 22.99 12.51
CA GLU A 513 -22.01 22.53 13.91
C GLU A 513 -22.06 21.00 14.10
N LYS A 514 -21.80 20.24 13.04
CA LYS A 514 -21.74 18.78 13.07
C LYS A 514 -20.40 18.28 12.55
N LEU A 515 -19.90 17.23 13.19
CA LEU A 515 -18.81 16.42 12.67
C LEU A 515 -19.40 15.27 11.86
N TYR A 516 -19.04 15.21 10.58
CA TYR A 516 -19.25 14.08 9.69
C TYR A 516 -18.00 13.22 9.70
N PHE A 517 -18.17 11.91 9.73
CA PHE A 517 -17.07 10.95 9.79
C PHE A 517 -17.54 9.59 9.31
N THR A 518 -16.61 8.69 9.00
CA THR A 518 -16.93 7.26 8.87
C THR A 518 -16.55 6.50 10.12
N SER A 519 -17.27 5.43 10.43
CA SER A 519 -16.96 4.51 11.53
C SER A 519 -17.38 3.09 11.14
N THR A 520 -16.79 2.10 11.83
CA THR A 520 -17.14 0.68 11.72
C THR A 520 -17.76 0.17 13.03
N GLU A 521 -18.48 1.03 13.76
CA GLU A 521 -19.13 0.69 15.03
C GLU A 521 -20.05 -0.54 14.91
N ASN A 522 -20.72 -0.69 13.77
CA ASN A 522 -21.57 -1.83 13.43
C ASN A 522 -20.87 -2.83 12.48
N GLU A 523 -19.53 -2.91 12.53
CA GLU A 523 -18.70 -3.86 11.77
C GLU A 523 -18.72 -3.67 10.25
N VAL A 524 -19.33 -2.60 9.76
CA VAL A 524 -19.25 -2.16 8.36
C VAL A 524 -19.03 -0.66 8.30
N GLN A 525 -18.30 -0.20 7.29
CA GLN A 525 -17.99 1.22 7.19
C GLN A 525 -19.24 2.03 6.78
N ASN A 526 -19.68 2.91 7.67
CA ASN A 526 -20.82 3.80 7.46
C ASN A 526 -20.42 5.27 7.64
N VAL A 527 -21.21 6.16 7.05
CA VAL A 527 -21.11 7.62 7.27
C VAL A 527 -22.03 8.02 8.41
N TYR A 528 -21.48 8.73 9.39
CA TYR A 528 -22.18 9.23 10.56
C TYR A 528 -22.07 10.76 10.62
N SER A 529 -22.97 11.36 11.38
CA SER A 529 -22.85 12.77 11.78
C SER A 529 -23.26 12.94 13.23
N ALA A 530 -22.49 13.71 14.00
CA ALA A 530 -22.75 13.96 15.41
C ALA A 530 -22.43 15.41 15.79
N LYS A 531 -23.04 15.92 16.87
CA LYS A 531 -22.64 17.17 17.51
C LYS A 531 -21.55 16.86 18.54
N ILE A 532 -20.64 17.80 18.77
CA ILE A 532 -19.63 17.64 19.82
C ILE A 532 -20.14 18.33 21.07
N SER A 533 -20.40 17.58 22.14
CA SER A 533 -20.80 18.09 23.45
C SER A 533 -19.93 17.46 24.53
N ASP A 534 -19.41 18.26 25.46
CA ASP A 534 -18.65 17.79 26.63
C ASP A 534 -17.57 16.73 26.32
N ASN A 535 -16.75 16.99 25.29
CA ASN A 535 -15.72 16.05 24.80
C ASN A 535 -16.27 14.66 24.40
N SER A 536 -17.49 14.61 23.88
CA SER A 536 -18.11 13.40 23.33
C SER A 536 -18.89 13.70 22.04
N LEU A 537 -19.01 12.68 21.19
CA LEU A 537 -19.85 12.66 19.98
C LEU A 537 -21.22 12.04 20.25
#